data_AF-A0A7T7U0L3-F1
#
_entry.id   AF-A0A7T7U0L3-F1
#
_cell.length_a   1.000
_cell.length_b   1.000
_cell.length_c   1.000
_cell.angle_alpha   90.00
_cell.angle_beta   90.00
_cell.angle_gamma   90.00
#
_symmetry.space_group_name_H-M   'P 1'
#
loop_
_entity.id
_entity.type
_entity.pdbx_description
1 polymer ?
#
loop_
_entity_poly.entity_id
_entity_poly.type
_entity_poly.pdbx_seq_one_letter_code
_entity_poly.pdbx_strand_id
1 'polypeptide(L)'
;MHLGKRLAAIVLTCGLSAGLVGCGFHLKGTNPTTAPVAYSKMKLALPDNAGQLHEKLAIYLGATGIQLSNSPDAYVLRVLDYTPQRHELNGKLVETLLRLTVTFRIEDAQGNPVTEPRAIIASRSYQYDVATVNTDDQEQKYLNQVIVDDVAQQIVRQISSNRLPKVVTKPAVSTTQP
;
A
#
# COMPACT_ATOMS: atom_id res chain seq x y z
N MET A 1 27.09 53.78 -17.56
CA MET A 1 27.18 52.76 -16.48
C MET A 1 25.85 52.08 -16.10
N HIS A 2 24.75 52.27 -16.85
CA HIS A 2 23.46 51.60 -16.55
C HIS A 2 23.21 50.31 -17.35
N LEU A 3 23.89 50.12 -18.48
CA LEU A 3 23.67 48.97 -19.36
C LEU A 3 24.19 47.65 -18.75
N GLY A 4 25.38 47.68 -18.13
CA GLY A 4 25.95 46.51 -17.43
C GLY A 4 25.15 46.09 -16.19
N LYS A 5 24.63 47.07 -15.42
CA LYS A 5 23.75 46.79 -14.27
C LYS A 5 22.40 46.18 -14.70
N ARG A 6 21.86 46.60 -15.84
CA ARG A 6 20.62 46.04 -16.43
C ARG A 6 20.84 44.62 -16.97
N LEU A 7 21.97 44.35 -17.62
CA LEU A 7 22.32 43.00 -18.09
C LEU A 7 22.53 42.02 -16.94
N ALA A 8 23.21 42.44 -15.87
CA ALA A 8 23.40 41.60 -14.68
C ALA A 8 22.06 41.25 -14.00
N ALA A 9 21.13 42.22 -13.89
CA ALA A 9 19.80 41.97 -13.34
C ALA A 9 18.98 40.99 -14.19
N ILE A 10 19.06 41.06 -15.52
CA ILE A 10 18.35 40.16 -16.42
C ILE A 10 18.89 38.72 -16.30
N VAL A 11 20.22 38.57 -16.26
CA VAL A 11 20.87 37.24 -16.11
C VAL A 11 20.54 36.62 -14.76
N LEU A 12 20.57 37.40 -13.67
CA LEU A 12 20.21 36.92 -12.34
C LEU A 12 18.73 36.48 -12.28
N THR A 13 17.84 37.23 -12.91
CA THR A 13 16.39 36.95 -12.89
C THR A 13 16.02 35.73 -13.76
N CYS A 14 16.62 35.57 -14.95
CA CYS A 14 16.44 34.37 -15.78
C CYS A 14 17.13 33.12 -15.22
N GLY A 15 18.31 33.28 -14.61
CA GLY A 15 19.02 32.17 -13.98
C GLY A 15 18.26 31.61 -12.77
N LEU A 16 17.62 32.49 -11.98
CA LEU A 16 16.82 32.08 -10.83
C LEU A 16 15.51 31.41 -11.26
N SER A 17 14.81 31.92 -12.28
CA SER A 17 13.55 31.32 -12.75
C SER A 17 13.73 29.94 -13.39
N ALA A 18 14.85 29.69 -14.10
CA ALA A 18 15.15 28.38 -14.65
C ALA A 18 15.40 27.30 -13.57
N GLY A 19 15.88 27.69 -12.38
CA GLY A 19 16.07 26.80 -11.24
C GLY A 19 14.76 26.35 -10.57
N LEU A 20 13.69 27.18 -10.64
CA LEU A 20 12.41 26.85 -10.01
C LEU A 20 11.55 25.85 -10.80
N VAL A 21 11.78 25.66 -12.10
CA VAL A 21 11.01 24.71 -12.94
C VAL A 21 11.66 23.32 -12.99
N GLY A 22 12.81 23.12 -12.32
CA GLY A 22 13.64 21.92 -12.42
C GLY A 22 13.32 20.79 -11.44
N CYS A 23 12.34 20.92 -10.54
CA CYS A 23 12.14 19.88 -9.52
C CYS A 23 11.53 18.57 -10.05
N GLY A 24 11.20 18.46 -11.35
CA GLY A 24 10.75 17.21 -11.98
C GLY A 24 9.44 16.62 -11.44
N PHE A 25 8.85 17.22 -10.41
CA PHE A 25 7.53 16.89 -9.88
C PHE A 25 6.47 17.25 -10.91
N HIS A 26 6.11 16.26 -11.71
CA HIS A 26 4.91 16.34 -12.52
C HIS A 26 3.73 16.00 -11.64
N LEU A 27 2.63 16.75 -11.79
CA LEU A 27 1.33 16.33 -11.28
C LEU A 27 1.12 14.89 -11.75
N LYS A 28 0.79 14.00 -10.82
CA LYS A 28 0.35 12.65 -11.17
C LYS A 28 -0.87 12.84 -12.08
N GLY A 29 -0.67 12.69 -13.38
CA GLY A 29 -1.65 13.07 -14.39
C GLY A 29 -3.00 12.47 -14.05
N THR A 30 -4.06 13.25 -14.17
CA THR A 30 -5.46 12.83 -13.96
C THR A 30 -5.95 11.87 -15.03
N ASN A 31 -5.05 11.17 -15.73
CA ASN A 31 -5.42 10.07 -16.61
C ASN A 31 -5.91 8.91 -15.73
N PRO A 32 -7.18 8.50 -15.81
CA PRO A 32 -7.66 7.27 -15.18
C PRO A 32 -7.05 5.98 -15.79
N THR A 33 -5.94 6.10 -16.52
CA THR A 33 -5.35 5.11 -17.40
C THR A 33 -3.82 5.17 -17.36
N THR A 34 -3.20 4.68 -16.30
CA THR A 34 -1.78 4.23 -16.33
C THR A 34 -1.42 3.23 -15.24
N ALA A 35 -2.44 2.65 -14.60
CA ALA A 35 -2.35 1.25 -14.25
C ALA A 35 -3.05 0.52 -15.40
N PRO A 36 -2.40 -0.38 -16.15
CA PRO A 36 -3.16 -1.50 -16.68
C PRO A 36 -3.70 -2.17 -15.43
N VAL A 37 -4.95 -1.88 -15.07
CA VAL A 37 -5.62 -2.62 -14.01
C VAL A 37 -5.80 -4.00 -14.60
N ALA A 38 -4.76 -4.83 -14.47
CA ALA A 38 -4.76 -6.23 -14.89
C ALA A 38 -5.94 -6.98 -14.28
N TYR A 39 -6.54 -6.42 -13.23
CA TYR A 39 -7.62 -6.94 -12.42
C TYR A 39 -8.83 -5.98 -12.42
N SER A 40 -9.54 -5.84 -13.54
CA SER A 40 -10.64 -4.87 -13.65
C SER A 40 -11.83 -5.19 -12.73
N LYS A 41 -12.06 -6.48 -12.47
CA LYS A 41 -13.04 -6.99 -11.51
C LYS A 41 -12.34 -7.80 -10.43
N MET A 42 -12.69 -7.58 -9.18
CA MET A 42 -12.08 -8.27 -8.05
C MET A 42 -13.11 -8.64 -6.97
N LYS A 43 -12.89 -9.78 -6.34
CA LYS A 43 -13.55 -10.21 -5.10
C LYS A 43 -12.56 -10.18 -3.95
N LEU A 44 -13.03 -9.82 -2.77
CA LEU A 44 -12.25 -9.83 -1.54
C LEU A 44 -12.50 -11.14 -0.78
N ALA A 45 -11.43 -11.87 -0.45
CA ALA A 45 -11.47 -13.04 0.42
C ALA A 45 -10.52 -12.82 1.60
N LEU A 46 -11.07 -12.47 2.76
CA LEU A 46 -10.33 -12.15 3.97
C LEU A 46 -10.78 -13.04 5.14
N PRO A 47 -9.90 -13.28 6.14
CA PRO A 47 -10.28 -13.88 7.41
C PRO A 47 -11.35 -13.07 8.17
N ASP A 48 -12.14 -13.74 9.02
CA ASP A 48 -13.26 -13.11 9.74
C ASP A 48 -12.84 -11.98 10.69
N ASN A 49 -11.62 -12.05 11.24
CA ASN A 49 -11.06 -11.03 12.13
C ASN A 49 -10.56 -9.77 11.41
N ALA A 50 -10.60 -9.73 10.07
CA ALA A 50 -10.06 -8.65 9.24
C ALA A 50 -11.15 -7.72 8.67
N GLY A 51 -12.29 -7.56 9.35
CA GLY A 51 -13.43 -6.76 8.87
C GLY A 51 -13.09 -5.28 8.55
N GLN A 52 -12.29 -4.63 9.40
CA GLN A 52 -11.85 -3.24 9.15
C GLN A 52 -10.97 -3.14 7.89
N LEU A 53 -10.11 -4.14 7.67
CA LEU A 53 -9.27 -4.20 6.47
C LEU A 53 -10.12 -4.41 5.22
N HIS A 54 -11.16 -5.26 5.29
CA HIS A 54 -12.11 -5.46 4.20
C HIS A 54 -12.74 -4.13 3.76
N GLU A 55 -13.29 -3.36 4.70
CA GLU A 55 -13.94 -2.08 4.42
C GLU A 55 -12.98 -1.09 3.75
N LYS A 56 -11.76 -0.95 4.30
CA LYS A 56 -10.74 -0.05 3.76
C LYS A 56 -10.28 -0.47 2.37
N LEU A 57 -10.04 -1.76 2.14
CA LEU A 57 -9.70 -2.28 0.82
C LEU A 57 -10.82 -2.02 -0.19
N ALA A 58 -12.08 -2.18 0.21
CA ALA A 58 -13.20 -1.93 -0.69
C ALA A 58 -13.28 -0.47 -1.15
N ILE A 59 -13.09 0.47 -0.22
CA ILE A 59 -13.05 1.91 -0.52
C ILE A 59 -11.87 2.24 -1.44
N TYR A 60 -10.66 1.80 -1.09
CA TYR A 60 -9.46 2.18 -1.83
C TYR A 60 -9.34 1.51 -3.20
N LEU A 61 -9.72 0.24 -3.32
CA LEU A 61 -9.75 -0.44 -4.63
C LEU A 61 -10.79 0.21 -5.55
N GLY A 62 -11.97 0.53 -5.02
CA GLY A 62 -12.99 1.28 -5.76
C GLY A 62 -12.50 2.64 -6.26
N ALA A 63 -11.76 3.37 -5.42
CA ALA A 63 -11.15 4.65 -5.79
C ALA A 63 -10.07 4.53 -6.89
N THR A 64 -9.49 3.34 -7.08
CA THR A 64 -8.57 3.05 -8.20
C THR A 64 -9.25 2.59 -9.49
N GLY A 65 -10.59 2.49 -9.51
CA GLY A 65 -11.36 2.03 -10.66
C GLY A 65 -11.54 0.51 -10.75
N ILE A 66 -11.11 -0.25 -9.74
CA ILE A 66 -11.37 -1.69 -9.66
C ILE A 66 -12.82 -1.91 -9.22
N GLN A 67 -13.56 -2.69 -10.00
CA GLN A 67 -14.95 -3.02 -9.66
C GLN A 67 -14.98 -4.22 -8.72
N LEU A 68 -15.49 -4.00 -7.51
CA LEU A 68 -15.76 -5.11 -6.60
C LEU A 68 -17.02 -5.85 -7.04
N SER A 69 -16.88 -7.13 -7.37
CA SER A 69 -17.98 -7.95 -7.88
C SER A 69 -17.83 -9.40 -7.46
N ASN A 70 -18.97 -10.07 -7.27
CA ASN A 70 -19.05 -11.52 -7.05
C ASN A 70 -19.20 -12.32 -8.35
N SER A 71 -18.92 -11.69 -9.50
CA SER A 71 -19.00 -12.32 -10.81
C SER A 71 -18.00 -13.49 -10.92
N PRO A 72 -18.35 -14.59 -11.61
CA PRO A 72 -17.50 -15.77 -11.74
C PRO A 72 -16.25 -15.55 -12.61
N ASP A 73 -16.05 -14.37 -13.18
CA ASP A 73 -14.84 -13.95 -13.92
C ASP A 73 -13.94 -13.01 -13.11
N ALA A 74 -14.32 -12.66 -11.87
CA ALA A 74 -13.56 -11.73 -11.04
C ALA A 74 -12.33 -12.41 -10.43
N TYR A 75 -11.20 -11.70 -10.46
CA TYR A 75 -10.00 -12.12 -9.71
C TYR A 75 -10.27 -12.07 -8.22
N VAL A 76 -9.56 -12.87 -7.43
CA VAL A 76 -9.74 -12.89 -5.97
C VAL A 76 -8.50 -12.33 -5.31
N LEU A 77 -8.65 -11.22 -4.58
CA LEU A 77 -7.64 -10.80 -3.60
C LEU A 77 -7.84 -11.62 -2.34
N ARG A 78 -6.96 -12.62 -2.15
CA ARG A 78 -6.99 -13.50 -0.99
C ARG A 78 -5.95 -13.05 0.03
N VAL A 79 -6.43 -12.70 1.22
CA VAL A 79 -5.57 -12.57 2.40
C VAL A 79 -5.38 -13.96 2.99
N LEU A 80 -4.13 -14.41 2.98
CA LEU A 80 -3.70 -15.71 3.49
C LEU A 80 -3.49 -15.67 5.00
N ASP A 81 -2.99 -14.53 5.50
CA ASP A 81 -2.66 -14.36 6.91
C ASP A 81 -2.89 -12.90 7.34
N TYR A 82 -3.42 -12.74 8.55
CA TYR A 82 -3.73 -11.45 9.18
C TYR A 82 -3.33 -11.52 10.65
N THR A 83 -2.16 -10.96 10.98
CA THR A 83 -1.53 -11.11 12.30
C THR A 83 -1.34 -9.74 12.97
N PRO A 84 -2.32 -9.29 13.79
CA PRO A 84 -2.10 -8.19 14.71
C PRO A 84 -1.24 -8.66 15.89
N GLN A 85 -0.24 -7.87 16.26
CA GLN A 85 0.69 -8.14 17.35
C GLN A 85 0.84 -6.90 18.22
N ARG A 86 0.90 -7.11 19.53
CA ARG A 86 1.20 -6.09 20.54
C ARG A 86 2.47 -6.53 21.26
N HIS A 87 3.49 -5.68 21.27
CA HIS A 87 4.74 -5.91 21.97
C HIS A 87 4.96 -4.80 22.99
N GLU A 88 5.34 -5.17 24.21
CA GLU A 88 5.79 -4.21 25.21
C GLU A 88 7.31 -4.17 25.19
N LEU A 89 7.86 -2.97 24.99
CA LEU A 89 9.28 -2.71 24.89
C LEU A 89 9.72 -2.03 26.18
N ASN A 90 10.43 -2.77 27.02
CA ASN A 90 10.90 -2.30 28.33
C ASN A 90 12.29 -1.68 28.19
N GLY A 91 12.36 -0.34 28.24
CA GLY A 91 13.60 0.42 28.26
C GLY A 91 13.66 1.38 29.46
N LYS A 92 14.18 2.60 29.25
CA LYS A 92 14.06 3.68 30.24
C LYS A 92 12.59 4.11 30.44
N LEU A 93 11.78 3.94 29.39
CA LEU A 93 10.34 4.11 29.37
C LEU A 93 9.71 2.79 28.90
N VAL A 94 8.44 2.56 29.22
CA VAL A 94 7.65 1.44 28.69
C VAL A 94 6.96 1.92 27.42
N GLU A 95 7.29 1.31 26.28
CA GLU A 95 6.60 1.58 25.01
C GLU A 95 5.76 0.38 24.61
N THR A 96 4.56 0.64 24.09
CA THR A 96 3.76 -0.38 23.43
C THR A 96 3.91 -0.23 21.92
N LEU A 97 4.42 -1.27 21.25
CA LEU A 97 4.49 -1.38 19.80
C LEU A 97 3.34 -2.24 19.27
N LEU A 98 2.50 -1.63 18.45
CA LEU A 98 1.44 -2.28 17.68
C LEU A 98 1.98 -2.57 16.29
N ARG A 99 1.83 -3.82 15.82
CA ARG A 99 2.26 -4.28 14.51
C ARG A 99 1.14 -5.06 13.86
N LEU A 100 0.92 -4.84 12.57
CA LEU A 100 0.05 -5.67 11.75
C LEU A 100 0.86 -6.22 10.57
N THR A 101 0.87 -7.54 10.44
CA THR A 101 1.40 -8.24 9.26
C THR A 101 0.23 -8.82 8.47
N VAL A 102 0.19 -8.54 7.16
CA VAL A 102 -0.83 -9.10 6.26
C VAL A 102 -0.14 -9.75 5.08
N THR A 103 -0.38 -11.05 4.90
CA THR A 103 0.10 -11.79 3.73
C THR A 103 -1.05 -12.02 2.77
N PHE A 104 -0.88 -11.65 1.51
CA PHE A 104 -1.92 -11.76 0.50
C PHE A 104 -1.37 -12.24 -0.84
N ARG A 105 -2.27 -12.68 -1.72
CA ARG A 105 -2.00 -12.97 -3.13
C ARG A 105 -3.23 -12.70 -3.99
N ILE A 106 -3.04 -12.66 -5.30
CA ILE A 106 -4.14 -12.63 -6.26
C ILE A 106 -4.31 -14.03 -6.86
N GLU A 107 -5.55 -14.48 -6.91
CA GLU A 107 -5.98 -15.71 -7.56
C GLU A 107 -6.89 -15.38 -8.75
N ASP A 108 -6.94 -16.27 -9.73
CA ASP A 108 -7.97 -16.24 -10.77
C ASP A 108 -9.33 -16.69 -10.20
N ALA A 109 -10.38 -16.64 -11.02
CA ALA A 109 -11.70 -17.04 -10.58
C ALA A 109 -11.84 -18.55 -10.28
N GLN A 110 -10.90 -19.36 -10.75
CA GLN A 110 -10.82 -20.80 -10.51
C GLN A 110 -10.02 -21.12 -9.22
N GLY A 111 -9.41 -20.12 -8.59
CA GLY A 111 -8.61 -20.26 -7.38
C GLY A 111 -7.12 -20.55 -7.63
N ASN A 112 -6.65 -20.49 -8.88
CA ASN A 112 -5.23 -20.65 -9.18
C ASN A 112 -4.46 -19.36 -8.84
N PRO A 113 -3.26 -19.47 -8.23
CA PRO A 113 -2.47 -18.30 -7.88
C PRO A 113 -1.93 -17.61 -9.14
N VAL A 114 -2.23 -16.32 -9.28
CA VAL A 114 -1.71 -15.45 -10.37
C VAL A 114 -0.42 -14.75 -9.92
N THR A 115 -0.32 -14.45 -8.63
CA THR A 115 0.85 -13.82 -8.03
C THR A 115 1.41 -14.66 -6.89
N GLU A 116 2.71 -14.53 -6.64
CA GLU A 116 3.31 -15.07 -5.43
C GLU A 116 2.76 -14.37 -4.16
N PRO A 117 2.73 -15.06 -3.01
CA PRO A 117 2.37 -14.44 -1.74
C PRO A 117 3.26 -13.25 -1.39
N ARG A 118 2.67 -12.19 -0.84
CA ARG A 118 3.37 -11.00 -0.39
C ARG A 118 2.91 -10.54 0.97
N ALA A 119 3.87 -10.24 1.83
CA ALA A 119 3.63 -9.68 3.16
C ALA A 119 3.79 -8.15 3.16
N ILE A 120 2.86 -7.48 3.84
CA ILE A 120 2.87 -6.05 4.16
C ILE A 120 2.89 -5.92 5.67
N ILE A 121 3.69 -4.99 6.17
CA ILE A 121 3.84 -4.75 7.60
C ILE A 121 3.67 -3.26 7.84
N ALA A 122 2.85 -2.91 8.82
CA ALA A 122 2.79 -1.55 9.39
C ALA A 122 2.84 -1.62 10.90
N SER A 123 3.42 -0.60 11.53
CA SER A 123 3.53 -0.53 12.98
C SER A 123 3.46 0.89 13.49
N ARG A 124 2.96 1.06 14.72
CA ARG A 124 2.97 2.32 15.48
C ARG A 124 3.32 2.00 16.93
N SER A 125 4.05 2.90 17.58
CA SER A 125 4.31 2.81 19.01
C SER A 125 3.73 4.01 19.74
N TYR A 126 3.40 3.79 21.01
CA TYR A 126 3.05 4.84 21.95
C TYR A 126 3.68 4.54 23.31
N GLN A 127 3.88 5.58 24.11
CA GLN A 127 4.41 5.41 25.47
C GLN A 127 3.26 4.98 26.38
N TYR A 128 3.46 3.89 27.13
CA TYR A 128 2.47 3.38 28.06
C TYR A 128 2.63 4.07 29.43
N ASP A 129 1.53 4.59 29.98
CA ASP A 129 1.51 5.16 31.33
C ASP A 129 0.39 4.52 32.17
N VAL A 130 0.78 3.84 33.24
CA VAL A 130 -0.14 3.19 34.19
C VAL A 130 -1.09 4.17 34.88
N ALA A 131 -0.77 5.48 34.89
CA ALA A 131 -1.67 6.51 35.41
C ALA A 131 -2.82 6.87 34.44
N THR A 132 -2.72 6.50 33.16
CA THR A 132 -3.66 6.91 32.10
C THR A 132 -4.31 5.75 31.35
N VAL A 133 -4.44 4.57 31.97
CA VAL A 133 -4.96 3.34 31.34
C VAL A 133 -6.20 3.54 30.44
N ASN A 134 -7.18 4.36 30.86
CA ASN A 134 -8.36 4.65 30.04
C ASN A 134 -8.05 5.41 28.74
N THR A 135 -7.08 6.31 28.76
CA THR A 135 -6.61 7.06 27.59
C THR A 135 -5.80 6.15 26.67
N ASP A 136 -4.97 5.28 27.24
CA ASP A 136 -4.14 4.32 26.51
C ASP A 136 -4.99 3.34 25.69
N ASP A 137 -6.17 2.92 26.20
CA ASP A 137 -7.12 2.08 25.45
C ASP A 137 -7.69 2.79 24.20
N GLN A 138 -7.97 4.10 24.31
CA GLN A 138 -8.46 4.89 23.17
C GLN A 138 -7.35 5.12 22.15
N GLU A 139 -6.14 5.42 22.62
CA GLU A 139 -4.97 5.60 21.75
C GLU A 139 -4.64 4.30 21.00
N GLN A 140 -4.61 3.16 21.70
CA GLN A 140 -4.39 1.85 21.08
C GLN A 140 -5.44 1.56 20.01
N LYS A 141 -6.72 1.82 20.29
CA LYS A 141 -7.81 1.61 19.33
C LYS A 141 -7.64 2.49 18.09
N TYR A 142 -7.31 3.77 18.28
CA TYR A 142 -7.03 4.70 17.19
C TYR A 142 -5.83 4.26 16.35
N LEU A 143 -4.71 3.90 16.99
CA LEU A 143 -3.50 3.47 16.29
C LEU A 143 -3.72 2.17 15.52
N ASN A 144 -4.52 1.23 16.03
CA ASN A 144 -4.92 0.04 15.27
C ASN A 144 -5.66 0.41 13.98
N GLN A 145 -6.58 1.38 14.02
CA GLN A 145 -7.27 1.85 12.82
C GLN A 145 -6.29 2.49 11.82
N VAL A 146 -5.34 3.30 12.30
CA VAL A 146 -4.29 3.91 11.46
C VAL A 146 -3.42 2.84 10.80
N ILE A 147 -3.04 1.80 11.54
CA ILE A 147 -2.23 0.69 11.03
C ILE A 147 -2.99 -0.06 9.92
N VAL A 148 -4.27 -0.37 10.14
CA VAL A 148 -5.11 -1.04 9.13
C VAL A 148 -5.25 -0.19 7.86
N ASP A 149 -5.45 1.12 8.03
CA ASP A 149 -5.52 2.08 6.92
C ASP A 149 -4.23 2.10 6.08
N ASP A 150 -3.07 2.16 6.75
CA ASP A 150 -1.74 2.13 6.13
C ASP A 150 -1.52 0.85 5.32
N VAL A 151 -1.81 -0.32 5.92
CA VAL A 151 -1.72 -1.62 5.22
C VAL A 151 -2.64 -1.66 4.00
N ALA A 152 -3.89 -1.22 4.12
CA ALA A 152 -4.83 -1.20 3.02
C ALA A 152 -4.32 -0.35 1.84
N GLN A 153 -3.83 0.86 2.13
CA GLN A 153 -3.26 1.75 1.11
C GLN A 153 -2.03 1.14 0.43
N GLN A 154 -1.16 0.47 1.19
CA GLN A 154 0.02 -0.20 0.64
C GLN A 154 -0.35 -1.37 -0.28
N ILE A 155 -1.32 -2.20 0.12
CA ILE A 155 -1.85 -3.30 -0.73
C ILE A 155 -2.40 -2.74 -2.04
N VAL A 156 -3.30 -1.76 -1.97
CA VAL A 156 -3.90 -1.14 -3.17
C VAL A 156 -2.86 -0.49 -4.07
N ARG A 157 -1.83 0.14 -3.51
CA ARG A 157 -0.73 0.71 -4.28
C ARG A 157 0.06 -0.35 -5.05
N GLN A 158 0.31 -1.50 -4.45
CA GLN A 158 1.04 -2.58 -5.13
C GLN A 158 0.21 -3.24 -6.24
N ILE A 159 -1.10 -3.39 -6.02
CA ILE A 159 -2.04 -3.89 -7.02
C ILE A 159 -2.13 -2.91 -8.20
N SER A 160 -2.41 -1.64 -7.92
CA SER A 160 -2.56 -0.60 -8.97
C SER A 160 -1.27 -0.33 -9.73
N SER A 161 -0.09 -0.44 -9.10
CA SER A 161 1.19 -0.30 -9.81
C SER A 161 1.69 -1.58 -10.48
N ASN A 162 0.91 -2.67 -10.44
CA ASN A 162 1.26 -3.98 -10.98
C ASN A 162 2.67 -4.46 -10.51
N ARG A 163 3.00 -4.20 -9.24
CA ARG A 163 4.30 -4.56 -8.64
C ARG A 163 4.29 -5.91 -7.94
N LEU A 164 3.33 -6.77 -8.27
CA LEU A 164 3.21 -8.09 -7.71
C LEU A 164 3.95 -9.09 -8.62
N PRO A 165 4.91 -9.87 -8.09
CA PRO A 165 5.57 -10.90 -8.87
C PRO A 165 4.54 -11.95 -9.30
N LYS A 166 4.49 -12.20 -10.62
CA LYS A 166 3.61 -13.22 -11.21
C LYS A 166 4.17 -14.60 -10.93
N VAL A 167 3.30 -15.59 -10.74
CA VAL A 167 3.74 -17.00 -10.67
C VAL A 167 4.29 -17.37 -12.04
N VAL A 168 5.60 -17.67 -12.11
CA VAL A 168 6.23 -18.15 -13.36
C VAL A 168 5.95 -19.65 -13.45
N THR A 169 5.06 -20.05 -14.35
CA THR A 169 4.91 -21.46 -14.71
C THR A 169 6.20 -21.90 -15.41
N LYS A 170 7.13 -22.51 -14.68
CA LYS A 170 8.29 -23.17 -15.28
C LYS A 170 7.75 -24.30 -16.17
N PRO A 171 7.98 -24.31 -17.49
CA PRO A 171 7.59 -25.45 -18.31
C PRO A 171 8.30 -26.68 -17.76
N ALA A 172 7.53 -27.69 -17.38
CA ALA A 172 8.05 -28.98 -16.98
C ALA A 172 8.93 -29.49 -18.13
N VAL A 173 10.23 -29.62 -17.86
CA VAL A 173 11.16 -30.27 -18.78
C VAL A 173 10.68 -31.71 -18.88
N SER A 174 10.02 -32.04 -19.99
CA SER A 174 9.74 -33.41 -20.40
C SER A 174 11.06 -34.14 -20.45
N THR A 175 11.32 -34.92 -19.40
CA THR A 175 12.47 -35.82 -19.37
C THR A 175 12.11 -37.00 -20.25
N THR A 176 12.38 -36.85 -21.54
CA THR A 176 12.49 -37.98 -22.47
C THR A 176 13.71 -38.78 -22.03
N GLN A 177 13.50 -40.02 -21.62
CA GLN A 177 14.57 -41.00 -21.48
C GLN A 177 14.03 -42.40 -21.80
N PRO A 178 14.93 -43.30 -22.20
CA PRO A 178 15.10 -43.83 -23.55
C PRO A 178 14.32 -45.12 -23.81
#